data_AF-A0A2P5YN83-F1
#
_entry.id   AF-A0A2P5YN83-F1
#
_cell.length_a   1.000
_cell.length_b   1.000
_cell.length_c   1.000
_cell.angle_alpha   90.00
_cell.angle_beta   90.00
_cell.angle_gamma   90.00
#
_symmetry.space_group_name_H-M   'P 1'
#
loop_
_entity.id
_entity.type
_entity.pdbx_description
1 polymer ?
#
loop_
_entity_poly.entity_id
_entity_poly.type
_entity_poly.pdbx_seq_one_letter_code
_entity_poly.pdbx_strand_id
1 'polypeptide(L)'
;MVVEIGISSYSGDVNFTSRTEKVSPSVSHKDLWLAVREGSLADVDSALTLLKKTGGTVNCRNRFGLTPLHIATWRNHLPIIQRLVAAGADPDAKDGESGWSSLHRALHFGHLAVASILLQSGASITLEDSKCRTPIDLLSGPVLKVFESGLDSVATEVFSWGSGVNYQLGTGNAHIQKLPSKLDSFHGSIIKLISAAKFHSVAVTAHGKVYTWGFGRGGRLGHPDFDIHSGQAAVITTRQVTFGLGARRVKAIAAAKHHTVVATEVGEVVTWGSTHWLY
;
A
#
# COMPACT_ATOMS: atom_id res chain seq x y z
N MET A 1 -4.07 10.98 0.37
CA MET A 1 -4.02 9.87 1.34
C MET A 1 -5.32 9.89 2.15
N VAL A 2 -5.87 8.72 2.47
CA VAL A 2 -7.08 8.57 3.31
C VAL A 2 -6.71 7.54 4.39
N VAL A 3 -6.97 7.85 5.66
CA VAL A 3 -6.46 7.07 6.80
C VAL A 3 -7.51 6.99 7.90
N GLU A 4 -7.47 5.88 8.62
CA GLU A 4 -8.31 5.50 9.76
C GLU A 4 -7.42 5.39 11.02
N ILE A 5 -7.90 5.80 12.19
CA ILE A 5 -7.13 5.78 13.44
C ILE A 5 -7.99 5.30 14.60
N GLY A 6 -7.63 4.15 15.19
CA GLY A 6 -8.14 3.63 16.46
C GLY A 6 -7.04 3.51 17.53
N ILE A 7 -7.44 3.23 18.79
CA ILE A 7 -6.55 3.13 19.97
C ILE A 7 -7.13 2.15 21.03
N SER A 8 -6.34 1.19 21.51
CA SER A 8 -6.30 0.66 22.90
C SER A 8 -5.24 -0.45 23.05
N SER A 9 -5.20 -1.20 24.16
CA SER A 9 -3.93 -1.63 24.79
C SER A 9 -3.78 -3.10 25.26
N TYR A 10 -2.69 -3.72 24.79
CA TYR A 10 -1.71 -4.58 25.52
C TYR A 10 -2.15 -5.84 26.30
N SER A 11 -1.70 -7.04 25.86
CA SER A 11 -0.78 -7.95 26.60
C SER A 11 -0.77 -9.40 26.05
N GLY A 12 0.36 -10.12 26.19
CA GLY A 12 0.45 -11.59 26.07
C GLY A 12 1.37 -12.14 24.98
N ASP A 13 2.35 -12.97 25.37
CA ASP A 13 3.27 -13.72 24.48
C ASP A 13 2.74 -15.13 24.11
N VAL A 14 3.40 -15.81 23.14
CA VAL A 14 4.14 -17.09 23.32
C VAL A 14 4.62 -17.69 21.98
N ASN A 15 5.80 -18.34 21.99
CA ASN A 15 6.48 -18.97 20.84
C ASN A 15 5.91 -20.34 20.43
N PHE A 16 6.26 -20.82 19.22
CA PHE A 16 6.53 -22.27 18.95
C PHE A 16 7.59 -22.50 17.86
N THR A 17 8.19 -23.70 17.79
CA THR A 17 9.48 -23.96 17.10
C THR A 17 9.61 -25.34 16.41
N SER A 18 10.31 -25.39 15.26
CA SER A 18 10.93 -26.56 14.57
C SER A 18 11.50 -26.08 13.20
N ARG A 19 12.68 -26.41 12.62
CA ARG A 19 13.65 -27.53 12.62
C ARG A 19 13.15 -28.81 11.91
N THR A 20 13.88 -29.53 11.04
CA THR A 20 15.29 -29.53 10.54
C THR A 20 15.30 -29.75 8.99
N GLU A 21 16.36 -30.02 8.19
CA GLU A 21 17.84 -30.06 8.36
C GLU A 21 18.57 -29.49 7.11
N LYS A 22 19.18 -30.32 6.22
CA LYS A 22 20.21 -29.91 5.23
C LYS A 22 20.40 -30.86 4.03
N VAL A 23 20.89 -30.30 2.91
CA VAL A 23 21.76 -30.96 1.91
C VAL A 23 22.82 -29.94 1.44
N SER A 24 24.04 -30.38 1.14
CA SER A 24 25.18 -29.51 0.76
C SER A 24 26.34 -30.32 0.15
N PRO A 25 27.36 -29.70 -0.48
CA PRO A 25 27.32 -28.54 -1.38
C PRO A 25 28.14 -28.73 -2.68
N SER A 26 27.96 -27.85 -3.67
CA SER A 26 29.00 -27.56 -4.69
C SER A 26 29.34 -26.07 -4.63
N VAL A 27 30.58 -25.74 -4.25
CA VAL A 27 30.97 -24.37 -3.88
C VAL A 27 31.32 -23.54 -5.11
N SER A 28 30.30 -23.17 -5.88
CA SER A 28 30.35 -21.93 -6.65
C SER A 28 30.13 -20.77 -5.68
N HIS A 29 31.08 -19.83 -5.59
CA HIS A 29 30.92 -18.64 -4.77
C HIS A 29 29.91 -17.69 -5.43
N LYS A 30 28.61 -17.94 -5.20
CA LYS A 30 27.53 -17.06 -5.64
C LYS A 30 27.73 -15.67 -5.03
N ASP A 31 27.65 -14.65 -5.87
CA ASP A 31 27.49 -13.26 -5.47
C ASP A 31 26.25 -13.13 -4.56
N LEU A 32 26.34 -12.30 -3.51
CA LEU A 32 25.19 -11.96 -2.65
C LEU A 32 24.00 -11.46 -3.50
N TRP A 33 24.28 -10.71 -4.58
CA TRP A 33 23.28 -10.27 -5.54
C TRP A 33 22.55 -11.42 -6.24
N LEU A 34 23.26 -12.51 -6.55
CA LEU A 34 22.70 -13.70 -7.17
C LEU A 34 21.85 -14.51 -6.18
N ALA A 35 22.28 -14.58 -4.91
CA ALA A 35 21.62 -15.32 -3.83
C ALA A 35 20.37 -14.63 -3.25
N VAL A 36 20.30 -13.29 -3.34
CA VAL A 36 19.12 -12.47 -2.95
C VAL A 36 18.13 -12.29 -4.12
N ARG A 37 18.62 -12.31 -5.37
CA ARG A 37 17.87 -12.92 -6.48
C ARG A 37 17.80 -14.45 -6.23
N GLU A 38 17.19 -15.26 -7.10
CA GLU A 38 16.95 -16.69 -6.84
C GLU A 38 16.00 -16.94 -5.64
N GLY A 39 16.43 -16.68 -4.39
CA GLY A 39 15.64 -16.79 -3.16
C GLY A 39 16.28 -17.67 -2.08
N SER A 40 17.59 -17.95 -2.19
CA SER A 40 18.27 -19.00 -1.42
C SER A 40 18.90 -18.46 -0.13
N LEU A 41 18.21 -18.64 1.00
CA LEU A 41 18.68 -18.16 2.31
C LEU A 41 20.07 -18.73 2.69
N ALA A 42 20.34 -19.99 2.34
CA ALA A 42 21.62 -20.65 2.61
C ALA A 42 22.77 -20.06 1.77
N ASP A 43 22.50 -19.69 0.50
CA ASP A 43 23.48 -19.00 -0.33
C ASP A 43 23.71 -17.55 0.17
N VAL A 44 22.66 -16.89 0.67
CA VAL A 44 22.77 -15.55 1.30
C VAL A 44 23.66 -15.60 2.54
N ASP A 45 23.43 -16.52 3.46
CA ASP A 45 24.29 -16.67 4.64
C ASP A 45 25.73 -17.07 4.29
N SER A 46 25.92 -17.87 3.24
CA SER A 46 27.24 -18.22 2.71
C SER A 46 27.97 -17.00 2.13
N ALA A 47 27.27 -16.17 1.33
CA ALA A 47 27.81 -14.95 0.74
C ALA A 47 28.10 -13.87 1.79
N LEU A 48 27.22 -13.69 2.78
CA LEU A 48 27.46 -12.79 3.93
C LEU A 48 28.67 -13.25 4.77
N THR A 49 28.86 -14.56 4.94
CA THR A 49 30.04 -15.13 5.61
C THR A 49 31.32 -14.89 4.82
N LEU A 50 31.27 -14.97 3.48
CA LEU A 50 32.40 -14.64 2.61
C LEU A 50 32.75 -13.15 2.69
N LEU A 51 31.76 -12.26 2.59
CA LEU A 51 31.95 -10.80 2.69
C LEU A 51 32.62 -10.41 4.02
N LYS A 52 32.20 -11.00 5.15
CA LYS A 52 32.83 -10.79 6.47
C LYS A 52 34.29 -11.25 6.52
N LYS A 53 34.70 -12.24 5.72
CA LYS A 53 36.10 -12.69 5.61
C LYS A 53 36.95 -11.83 4.67
N THR A 54 36.35 -11.23 3.63
CA THR A 54 37.05 -10.43 2.62
C THR A 54 37.00 -8.92 2.88
N GLY A 55 36.31 -8.47 3.93
CA GLY A 55 36.07 -7.04 4.20
C GLY A 55 35.02 -6.41 3.26
N GLY A 56 34.24 -7.22 2.55
CA GLY A 56 33.22 -6.75 1.61
C GLY A 56 31.95 -6.24 2.31
N THR A 57 31.24 -5.31 1.65
CA THR A 57 30.02 -4.69 2.17
C THR A 57 28.74 -5.40 1.70
N VAL A 58 27.76 -5.53 2.61
CA VAL A 58 26.39 -5.96 2.32
C VAL A 58 25.62 -4.93 1.46
N ASN A 59 26.05 -3.66 1.48
CA ASN A 59 25.41 -2.56 0.74
C ASN A 59 25.98 -2.39 -0.68
N CYS A 60 26.44 -3.49 -1.29
CA CYS A 60 27.02 -3.52 -2.63
C CYS A 60 25.99 -3.13 -3.72
N ARG A 61 26.37 -2.20 -4.60
CA ARG A 61 25.44 -1.59 -5.56
C ARG A 61 25.59 -2.18 -6.96
N ASN A 62 24.47 -2.48 -7.61
CA ASN A 62 24.48 -2.90 -9.02
C ASN A 62 24.48 -1.70 -9.99
N ARG A 63 24.50 -1.97 -11.30
CA ARG A 63 24.48 -0.93 -12.37
C ARG A 63 23.28 0.03 -12.37
N PHE A 64 22.22 -0.25 -11.59
CA PHE A 64 21.03 0.58 -11.41
C PHE A 64 21.03 1.28 -10.03
N GLY A 65 22.15 1.24 -9.30
CA GLY A 65 22.27 1.79 -7.95
C GLY A 65 21.48 1.03 -6.88
N LEU A 66 20.85 -0.09 -7.20
CA LEU A 66 20.11 -0.91 -6.23
C LEU A 66 21.07 -1.63 -5.27
N THR A 67 20.62 -1.93 -4.05
CA THR A 67 21.29 -2.81 -3.07
C THR A 67 20.60 -4.19 -3.02
N PRO A 68 21.18 -5.22 -2.36
CA PRO A 68 20.49 -6.50 -2.18
C PRO A 68 19.17 -6.34 -1.42
N LEU A 69 19.10 -5.42 -0.44
CA LEU A 69 17.90 -5.15 0.34
C LEU A 69 16.73 -4.64 -0.53
N HIS A 70 17.00 -3.87 -1.59
CA HIS A 70 15.98 -3.49 -2.57
C HIS A 70 15.40 -4.68 -3.34
N ILE A 71 16.21 -5.69 -3.66
CA ILE A 71 15.75 -6.90 -4.36
C ILE A 71 14.95 -7.80 -3.42
N ALA A 72 15.44 -8.00 -2.20
CA ALA A 72 14.73 -8.77 -1.17
C ALA A 72 13.34 -8.13 -0.88
N THR A 73 13.30 -6.81 -0.76
CA THR A 73 12.07 -6.01 -0.59
C THR A 73 11.12 -6.12 -1.79
N TRP A 74 11.64 -5.98 -3.02
CA TRP A 74 10.83 -6.11 -4.23
C TRP A 74 10.23 -7.51 -4.41
N ARG A 75 10.94 -8.55 -3.95
CA ARG A 75 10.49 -9.94 -3.96
C ARG A 75 9.70 -10.37 -2.72
N ASN A 76 9.45 -9.46 -1.76
CA ASN A 76 8.74 -9.74 -0.51
C ASN A 76 9.37 -10.89 0.32
N HIS A 77 10.69 -11.09 0.23
CA HIS A 77 11.39 -12.23 0.86
C HIS A 77 11.76 -11.96 2.32
N LEU A 78 10.76 -11.99 3.22
CA LEU A 78 10.91 -11.66 4.66
C LEU A 78 12.15 -12.27 5.35
N PRO A 79 12.48 -13.57 5.20
CA PRO A 79 13.66 -14.14 5.88
C PRO A 79 14.97 -13.54 5.38
N ILE A 80 15.10 -13.30 4.06
CA ILE A 80 16.30 -12.70 3.47
C ILE A 80 16.44 -11.23 3.90
N ILE A 81 15.32 -10.49 4.00
CA ILE A 81 15.30 -9.11 4.50
C ILE A 81 15.84 -9.06 5.94
N GLN A 82 15.34 -9.95 6.82
CA GLN A 82 15.82 -10.05 8.21
C GLN A 82 17.32 -10.40 8.29
N ARG A 83 17.82 -11.32 7.46
CA ARG A 83 19.27 -11.65 7.42
C ARG A 83 20.14 -10.50 6.91
N LEU A 84 19.68 -9.76 5.89
CA LEU A 84 20.39 -8.60 5.36
C LEU A 84 20.45 -7.46 6.38
N VAL A 85 19.31 -7.12 7.01
CA VAL A 85 19.23 -6.16 8.12
C VAL A 85 20.19 -6.55 9.25
N ALA A 86 20.14 -7.79 9.72
CA ALA A 86 21.01 -8.30 10.79
C ALA A 86 22.50 -8.38 10.39
N ALA A 87 22.82 -8.20 9.10
CA ALA A 87 24.19 -8.08 8.59
C ALA A 87 24.64 -6.63 8.36
N GLY A 88 23.82 -5.62 8.71
CA GLY A 88 24.14 -4.20 8.54
C GLY A 88 23.71 -3.62 7.19
N ALA A 89 22.68 -4.18 6.56
CA ALA A 89 22.11 -3.56 5.35
C ALA A 89 21.44 -2.23 5.69
N ASP A 90 21.81 -1.19 4.93
CA ASP A 90 21.28 0.16 5.06
C ASP A 90 19.85 0.24 4.48
N PRO A 91 18.82 0.51 5.31
CA PRO A 91 17.44 0.58 4.85
C PRO A 91 17.14 1.84 4.01
N ASP A 92 17.93 2.90 4.20
CA ASP A 92 17.75 4.25 3.64
C ASP A 92 18.60 4.51 2.39
N ALA A 93 19.46 3.55 2.01
CA ALA A 93 20.26 3.56 0.78
C ALA A 93 19.42 3.80 -0.50
N LYS A 94 19.22 5.05 -0.92
CA LYS A 94 18.43 5.42 -2.12
C LYS A 94 18.92 4.76 -3.42
N ASP A 95 18.03 4.23 -4.26
CA ASP A 95 18.36 3.65 -5.58
C ASP A 95 18.76 4.69 -6.63
N GLY A 96 19.39 4.24 -7.72
CA GLY A 96 19.94 5.11 -8.76
C GLY A 96 18.96 5.57 -9.83
N GLU A 97 17.69 5.16 -9.76
CA GLU A 97 16.68 5.41 -10.80
C GLU A 97 15.57 6.35 -10.31
N SER A 98 14.96 6.03 -9.16
CA SER A 98 13.89 6.84 -8.56
C SER A 98 14.33 7.57 -7.29
N GLY A 99 15.53 7.24 -6.77
CA GLY A 99 15.94 7.68 -5.43
C GLY A 99 15.21 6.92 -4.33
N TRP A 100 14.66 5.73 -4.61
CA TRP A 100 13.86 4.98 -3.64
C TRP A 100 14.72 4.20 -2.67
N SER A 101 14.44 4.33 -1.38
CA SER A 101 14.94 3.42 -0.36
C SER A 101 14.11 2.13 -0.30
N SER A 102 14.48 1.19 0.57
CA SER A 102 13.72 -0.05 0.73
C SER A 102 12.29 0.24 1.23
N LEU A 103 12.12 1.20 2.14
CA LEU A 103 10.80 1.54 2.69
C LEU A 103 9.84 2.13 1.63
N HIS A 104 10.35 2.98 0.73
CA HIS A 104 9.59 3.48 -0.43
C HIS A 104 9.03 2.31 -1.26
N ARG A 105 9.88 1.33 -1.56
CA ARG A 105 9.53 0.18 -2.39
C ARG A 105 8.54 -0.76 -1.68
N ALA A 106 8.70 -0.95 -0.37
CA ALA A 106 7.79 -1.75 0.44
C ALA A 106 6.38 -1.15 0.50
N LEU A 107 6.26 0.15 0.78
CA LEU A 107 4.96 0.85 0.86
C LEU A 107 4.30 1.00 -0.52
N HIS A 108 5.09 1.19 -1.59
CA HIS A 108 4.57 1.25 -2.96
C HIS A 108 3.90 -0.04 -3.43
N PHE A 109 4.46 -1.21 -3.08
CA PHE A 109 3.89 -2.52 -3.42
C PHE A 109 2.97 -3.10 -2.31
N GLY A 110 2.67 -2.34 -1.25
CA GLY A 110 1.81 -2.80 -0.16
C GLY A 110 2.41 -3.93 0.69
N HIS A 111 3.74 -4.11 0.67
CA HIS A 111 4.46 -5.13 1.45
C HIS A 111 4.56 -4.72 2.94
N LEU A 112 3.42 -4.63 3.65
CA LEU A 112 3.35 -4.06 5.01
C LEU A 112 4.23 -4.79 6.04
N ALA A 113 4.36 -6.12 5.94
CA ALA A 113 5.28 -6.88 6.80
C ALA A 113 6.76 -6.51 6.58
N VAL A 114 7.15 -6.21 5.33
CA VAL A 114 8.49 -5.71 5.01
C VAL A 114 8.68 -4.29 5.52
N ALA A 115 7.69 -3.42 5.32
CA ALA A 115 7.72 -2.06 5.84
C ALA A 115 7.87 -2.03 7.37
N SER A 116 7.16 -2.91 8.08
CA SER A 116 7.29 -3.08 9.54
C SER A 116 8.72 -3.44 9.96
N ILE A 117 9.33 -4.44 9.33
CA ILE A 117 10.73 -4.83 9.60
C ILE A 117 11.69 -3.67 9.29
N LEU A 118 11.53 -2.98 8.15
CA LEU A 118 12.39 -1.86 7.78
C LEU A 118 12.29 -0.70 8.79
N LEU A 119 11.08 -0.37 9.27
CA LEU A 119 10.86 0.63 10.32
C LEU A 119 11.51 0.23 11.65
N GLN A 120 11.37 -1.04 12.06
CA GLN A 120 12.08 -1.60 13.22
C GLN A 120 13.61 -1.59 13.05
N SER A 121 14.09 -1.55 11.80
CA SER A 121 15.51 -1.45 11.42
C SER A 121 16.00 -0.01 11.30
N GLY A 122 15.19 0.99 11.64
CA GLY A 122 15.55 2.41 11.59
C GLY A 122 15.33 3.12 10.25
N ALA A 123 14.58 2.53 9.30
CA ALA A 123 14.25 3.19 8.04
C ALA A 123 13.50 4.52 8.24
N SER A 124 13.96 5.58 7.58
CA SER A 124 13.37 6.91 7.72
C SER A 124 12.04 7.04 6.98
N ILE A 125 11.01 7.48 7.70
CA ILE A 125 9.69 7.85 7.14
C ILE A 125 9.66 9.23 6.47
N THR A 126 10.73 10.01 6.59
CA THR A 126 10.83 11.38 6.04
C THR A 126 11.85 11.51 4.90
N LEU A 127 12.57 10.44 4.56
CA LEU A 127 13.52 10.42 3.46
C LEU A 127 12.80 10.65 2.12
N GLU A 128 13.09 11.76 1.43
CA GLU A 128 12.47 12.06 0.14
C GLU A 128 13.14 11.30 -1.03
N ASP A 129 12.33 10.88 -2.01
CA ASP A 129 12.79 10.37 -3.30
C ASP A 129 13.23 11.48 -4.28
N SER A 130 13.64 11.12 -5.50
CA SER A 130 14.05 12.10 -6.53
C SER A 130 12.90 12.95 -7.10
N LYS A 131 11.72 12.93 -6.48
CA LYS A 131 10.53 13.71 -6.84
C LYS A 131 9.90 14.39 -5.60
N CYS A 132 10.66 14.53 -4.51
CA CYS A 132 10.22 15.11 -3.24
C CYS A 132 8.98 14.43 -2.64
N ARG A 133 8.95 13.09 -2.72
CA ARG A 133 7.93 12.25 -2.09
C ARG A 133 8.57 11.42 -0.99
N THR A 134 7.93 11.36 0.17
CA THR A 134 8.33 10.48 1.27
C THR A 134 7.88 9.03 0.99
N PRO A 135 8.31 8.01 1.78
CA PRO A 135 7.85 6.64 1.60
C PRO A 135 6.33 6.50 1.78
N ILE A 136 5.74 7.29 2.67
CA ILE A 136 4.31 7.26 2.97
C ILE A 136 3.45 7.89 1.85
N ASP A 137 4.00 8.82 1.06
CA ASP A 137 3.33 9.34 -0.15
C ASP A 137 3.16 8.28 -1.26
N LEU A 138 3.89 7.16 -1.19
CA LEU A 138 3.79 6.05 -2.13
C LEU A 138 2.82 4.95 -1.70
N LEU A 139 2.31 5.01 -0.46
CA LEU A 139 1.60 3.91 0.20
C LEU A 139 0.33 3.50 -0.57
N SER A 140 0.38 2.32 -1.18
CA SER A 140 -0.70 1.78 -2.00
C SER A 140 -1.56 0.79 -1.21
N GLY A 141 -2.50 1.32 -0.42
CA GLY A 141 -3.50 0.53 0.29
C GLY A 141 -4.20 1.31 1.42
N PRO A 142 -5.32 0.80 1.95
CA PRO A 142 -5.89 1.33 3.19
C PRO A 142 -4.95 1.03 4.36
N VAL A 143 -4.65 2.05 5.17
CA VAL A 143 -3.86 1.88 6.39
C VAL A 143 -4.75 1.36 7.50
N LEU A 144 -5.08 0.07 7.44
CA LEU A 144 -5.63 -0.64 8.60
C LEU A 144 -4.54 -0.70 9.67
N LYS A 145 -4.65 0.18 10.66
CA LYS A 145 -3.79 0.16 11.84
C LYS A 145 -4.26 -0.99 12.75
N VAL A 146 -3.81 -2.20 12.42
CA VAL A 146 -4.20 -3.43 13.12
C VAL A 146 -3.72 -3.40 14.57
N PHE A 147 -4.60 -2.97 15.46
CA PHE A 147 -4.68 -3.53 16.81
C PHE A 147 -5.45 -4.85 16.68
N GLU A 148 -4.86 -5.95 17.14
CA GLU A 148 -5.30 -7.30 16.76
C GLU A 148 -6.59 -7.77 17.45
N SER A 149 -7.18 -8.85 16.91
CA SER A 149 -8.22 -9.68 17.54
C SER A 149 -9.62 -9.07 17.77
N GLY A 150 -10.13 -8.31 16.79
CA GLY A 150 -11.57 -8.03 16.67
C GLY A 150 -12.02 -8.00 15.20
N LEU A 151 -13.12 -8.67 14.85
CA LEU A 151 -13.64 -8.69 13.46
C LEU A 151 -14.47 -7.43 13.12
N ASP A 152 -14.69 -6.57 14.12
CA ASP A 152 -15.52 -5.36 14.11
C ASP A 152 -14.70 -4.11 14.45
N SER A 153 -13.71 -3.74 13.62
CA SER A 153 -13.13 -2.40 13.66
C SER A 153 -14.18 -1.39 13.17
N VAL A 154 -14.75 -0.60 14.09
CA VAL A 154 -15.87 0.30 13.82
C VAL A 154 -15.36 1.69 13.41
N ALA A 155 -15.00 1.86 12.13
CA ALA A 155 -14.61 3.17 11.60
C ALA A 155 -15.83 4.09 11.43
N THR A 156 -16.11 4.96 12.41
CA THR A 156 -17.18 5.98 12.31
C THR A 156 -16.75 7.27 11.64
N GLU A 157 -15.43 7.49 11.51
CA GLU A 157 -14.84 8.70 10.95
C GLU A 157 -13.83 8.36 9.85
N VAL A 158 -13.80 9.19 8.80
CA VAL A 158 -12.84 9.08 7.70
C VAL A 158 -12.12 10.41 7.55
N PHE A 159 -10.79 10.37 7.52
CA PHE A 159 -9.95 11.54 7.31
C PHE A 159 -9.15 11.41 6.02
N SER A 160 -9.08 12.50 5.26
CA SER A 160 -8.26 12.59 4.04
C SER A 160 -7.35 13.81 4.06
N TRP A 161 -6.22 13.71 3.37
CA TRP A 161 -5.26 14.81 3.19
C TRP A 161 -4.30 14.57 2.01
N GLY A 162 -3.45 15.54 1.73
CA GLY A 162 -2.56 15.59 0.57
C GLY A 162 -3.15 16.45 -0.55
N SER A 163 -2.94 16.07 -1.81
CA SER A 163 -3.41 16.85 -2.96
C SER A 163 -4.93 16.71 -3.20
N GLY A 164 -5.67 17.81 -3.12
CA GLY A 164 -7.09 17.90 -3.47
C GLY A 164 -7.39 17.93 -4.97
N VAL A 165 -6.38 17.91 -5.84
CA VAL A 165 -6.57 17.90 -7.30
C VAL A 165 -7.48 16.72 -7.70
N ASN A 166 -8.40 16.97 -8.65
CA ASN A 166 -9.50 16.07 -9.03
C ASN A 166 -10.57 15.85 -7.94
N TYR A 167 -10.57 16.63 -6.84
CA TYR A 167 -11.48 16.50 -5.69
C TYR A 167 -11.45 15.12 -4.99
N GLN A 168 -10.38 14.35 -5.21
CA GLN A 168 -10.20 12.96 -4.73
C GLN A 168 -10.20 12.80 -3.19
N LEU A 169 -10.15 13.91 -2.45
CA LEU A 169 -10.20 13.98 -1.00
C LEU A 169 -11.65 13.99 -0.45
N GLY A 170 -12.62 14.57 -1.17
CA GLY A 170 -14.03 14.57 -0.74
C GLY A 170 -14.37 15.61 0.34
N THR A 171 -13.46 16.56 0.58
CA THR A 171 -13.44 17.53 1.67
C THR A 171 -13.89 18.93 1.24
N GLY A 172 -14.78 19.03 0.24
CA GLY A 172 -15.40 20.30 -0.16
C GLY A 172 -14.56 21.18 -1.09
N ASN A 173 -13.31 20.83 -1.40
CA ASN A 173 -12.39 21.70 -2.15
C ASN A 173 -11.30 20.91 -2.92
N ALA A 174 -10.50 21.61 -3.73
CA ALA A 174 -9.42 21.04 -4.55
C ALA A 174 -7.99 21.40 -4.08
N HIS A 175 -7.82 22.05 -2.92
CA HIS A 175 -6.52 22.53 -2.45
C HIS A 175 -5.67 21.43 -1.83
N ILE A 176 -4.38 21.71 -1.60
CA ILE A 176 -3.50 20.80 -0.86
C ILE A 176 -3.84 20.89 0.63
N GLN A 177 -4.43 19.83 1.17
CA GLN A 177 -4.70 19.70 2.59
C GLN A 177 -3.46 19.14 3.30
N LYS A 178 -2.74 19.98 4.05
CA LYS A 178 -1.52 19.58 4.76
C LYS A 178 -1.78 18.74 6.02
N LEU A 179 -3.00 18.79 6.56
CA LEU A 179 -3.42 18.10 7.78
C LEU A 179 -4.64 17.22 7.49
N PRO A 180 -4.87 16.14 8.28
CA PRO A 180 -6.07 15.33 8.21
C PRO A 180 -7.36 16.16 8.28
N SER A 181 -8.24 16.00 7.28
CA SER A 181 -9.53 16.68 7.18
C SER A 181 -10.64 15.63 7.13
N LYS A 182 -11.62 15.77 8.03
CA LYS A 182 -12.74 14.84 8.19
C LYS A 182 -13.72 14.90 7.01
N LEU A 183 -14.32 13.76 6.68
CA LEU A 183 -15.39 13.63 5.69
C LEU A 183 -16.73 13.43 6.43
N ASP A 184 -17.49 14.50 6.65
CA ASP A 184 -18.70 14.46 7.48
C ASP A 184 -19.93 13.84 6.79
N SER A 185 -19.91 13.62 5.46
CA SER A 185 -21.06 13.19 4.65
C SER A 185 -21.46 11.71 4.82
N PHE A 186 -20.83 10.98 5.76
CA PHE A 186 -21.19 9.59 6.09
C PHE A 186 -22.33 9.47 7.12
N HIS A 187 -22.78 10.58 7.73
CA HIS A 187 -23.94 10.62 8.63
C HIS A 187 -23.91 9.59 9.79
N GLY A 188 -22.73 9.35 10.37
CA GLY A 188 -22.55 8.35 11.44
C GLY A 188 -22.58 6.89 10.96
N SER A 189 -22.60 6.63 9.66
CA SER A 189 -22.49 5.28 9.11
C SER A 189 -21.11 4.69 9.42
N ILE A 190 -21.09 3.49 10.01
CA ILE A 190 -19.87 2.69 10.14
C ILE A 190 -19.32 2.39 8.75
N ILE A 191 -18.08 2.77 8.49
CA ILE A 191 -17.30 2.44 7.30
C ILE A 191 -16.56 1.13 7.56
N LYS A 192 -16.51 0.25 6.55
CA LYS A 192 -15.86 -1.07 6.61
C LYS A 192 -14.73 -1.22 5.60
N LEU A 193 -14.77 -0.48 4.50
CA LEU A 193 -13.75 -0.52 3.45
C LEU A 193 -13.57 0.86 2.83
N ILE A 194 -12.33 1.19 2.45
CA ILE A 194 -11.98 2.38 1.67
C ILE A 194 -10.97 1.96 0.58
N SER A 195 -11.12 2.52 -0.62
CA SER A 195 -10.17 2.36 -1.73
C SER A 195 -10.00 3.69 -2.45
N ALA A 196 -8.76 4.12 -2.69
CA ALA A 196 -8.45 5.43 -3.27
C ALA A 196 -7.55 5.28 -4.50
N ALA A 197 -7.85 6.04 -5.56
CA ALA A 197 -7.15 6.04 -6.84
C ALA A 197 -6.81 7.47 -7.32
N LYS A 198 -5.99 7.60 -8.36
CA LYS A 198 -5.43 8.87 -8.90
C LYS A 198 -6.45 10.02 -9.17
N PHE A 199 -7.74 9.70 -9.25
CA PHE A 199 -8.78 10.67 -9.61
C PHE A 199 -10.03 10.59 -8.74
N HIS A 200 -10.19 9.55 -7.93
CA HIS A 200 -11.42 9.27 -7.21
C HIS A 200 -11.16 8.34 -6.03
N SER A 201 -12.06 8.35 -5.06
CA SER A 201 -12.05 7.47 -3.90
C SER A 201 -13.43 6.85 -3.69
N VAL A 202 -13.45 5.69 -3.04
CA VAL A 202 -14.62 4.83 -2.81
C VAL A 202 -14.60 4.38 -1.36
N ALA A 203 -15.75 4.40 -0.69
CA ALA A 203 -15.95 3.80 0.63
C ALA A 203 -17.20 2.92 0.65
N VAL A 204 -17.21 1.92 1.52
CA VAL A 204 -18.37 1.06 1.78
C VAL A 204 -18.67 0.97 3.26
N THR A 205 -19.96 1.13 3.60
CA THR A 205 -20.45 1.03 4.98
C THR A 205 -20.60 -0.43 5.43
N ALA A 206 -20.71 -0.68 6.74
CA ALA A 206 -21.05 -1.99 7.29
C ALA A 206 -22.40 -2.54 6.77
N HIS A 207 -23.32 -1.65 6.37
CA HIS A 207 -24.57 -2.03 5.69
C HIS A 207 -24.39 -2.36 4.20
N GLY A 208 -23.19 -2.22 3.64
CA GLY A 208 -22.88 -2.51 2.24
C GLY A 208 -23.24 -1.39 1.25
N LYS A 209 -23.53 -0.16 1.74
CA LYS A 209 -23.77 1.01 0.89
C LYS A 209 -22.45 1.54 0.33
N VAL A 210 -22.38 1.79 -0.98
CA VAL A 210 -21.21 2.39 -1.64
C VAL A 210 -21.32 3.92 -1.67
N TYR A 211 -20.22 4.60 -1.37
CA TYR A 211 -20.03 6.04 -1.50
C TYR A 211 -18.82 6.32 -2.38
N THR A 212 -18.89 7.34 -3.23
CA THR A 212 -17.83 7.71 -4.18
C THR A 212 -17.65 9.21 -4.25
N TRP A 213 -16.42 9.66 -4.54
CA TRP A 213 -16.09 11.08 -4.72
C TRP A 213 -14.83 11.30 -5.58
N GLY A 214 -14.67 12.51 -6.10
CA GLY A 214 -13.61 12.91 -7.03
C GLY A 214 -14.11 13.15 -8.46
N PHE A 215 -13.26 12.91 -9.46
CA PHE A 215 -13.48 13.30 -10.85
C PHE A 215 -14.07 12.16 -11.70
N GLY A 216 -15.28 12.36 -12.21
CA GLY A 216 -16.14 11.28 -12.71
C GLY A 216 -15.87 10.73 -14.12
N ARG A 217 -15.11 11.46 -14.97
CA ARG A 217 -14.98 11.20 -16.43
C ARG A 217 -14.93 9.72 -16.81
N GLY A 218 -15.80 9.30 -17.73
CA GLY A 218 -15.99 7.92 -18.13
C GLY A 218 -16.81 7.09 -17.13
N GLY A 219 -17.64 7.73 -16.29
CA GLY A 219 -18.58 7.04 -15.39
C GLY A 219 -17.97 6.36 -14.15
N ARG A 220 -16.70 6.62 -13.81
CA ARG A 220 -15.96 5.86 -12.78
C ARG A 220 -16.51 5.95 -11.35
N LEU A 221 -17.42 6.89 -11.10
CA LEU A 221 -18.11 7.08 -9.82
C LEU A 221 -19.47 6.38 -9.74
N GLY A 222 -20.05 5.92 -10.86
CA GLY A 222 -21.33 5.20 -10.86
C GLY A 222 -22.59 6.06 -10.67
N HIS A 223 -22.48 7.39 -10.54
CA HIS A 223 -23.63 8.30 -10.55
C HIS A 223 -24.10 8.57 -12.00
N PRO A 224 -25.40 8.43 -12.33
CA PRO A 224 -25.90 8.50 -13.70
C PRO A 224 -25.87 9.90 -14.33
N ASP A 225 -25.61 10.93 -13.54
CA ASP A 225 -25.56 12.35 -13.94
C ASP A 225 -24.56 12.57 -15.09
N PHE A 226 -25.00 13.18 -16.19
CA PHE A 226 -24.18 13.32 -17.40
C PHE A 226 -22.90 14.12 -17.15
N ASP A 227 -22.98 15.24 -16.43
CA ASP A 227 -21.83 16.12 -16.19
C ASP A 227 -20.73 15.41 -15.37
N ILE A 228 -21.12 14.49 -14.50
CA ILE A 228 -20.21 13.63 -13.74
C ILE A 228 -19.62 12.56 -14.66
N HIS A 229 -20.45 11.94 -15.52
CA HIS A 229 -20.00 10.97 -16.52
C HIS A 229 -19.02 11.55 -17.54
N SER A 230 -19.24 12.78 -18.02
CA SER A 230 -18.35 13.49 -18.95
C SER A 230 -17.07 13.99 -18.26
N GLY A 231 -17.17 14.34 -16.97
CA GLY A 231 -16.13 15.03 -16.22
C GLY A 231 -16.17 16.55 -16.38
N GLN A 232 -17.31 17.12 -16.77
CA GLN A 232 -17.58 18.55 -16.62
C GLN A 232 -17.80 18.91 -15.13
N ALA A 233 -18.35 17.97 -14.35
CA ALA A 233 -18.50 18.07 -12.91
C ALA A 233 -17.65 17.02 -12.17
N ALA A 234 -17.32 17.34 -10.93
CA ALA A 234 -16.71 16.43 -9.96
C ALA A 234 -17.61 16.29 -8.73
N VAL A 235 -17.48 15.17 -8.02
CA VAL A 235 -18.18 14.91 -6.76
C VAL A 235 -17.27 15.39 -5.63
N ILE A 236 -17.55 16.61 -5.16
CA ILE A 236 -16.68 17.41 -4.28
C ILE A 236 -16.77 16.96 -2.80
N THR A 237 -17.93 16.44 -2.40
CA THR A 237 -18.23 15.80 -1.09
C THR A 237 -18.76 14.40 -1.32
N THR A 238 -18.73 13.49 -0.32
CA THR A 238 -19.05 12.08 -0.60
C THR A 238 -20.53 11.88 -0.95
N ARG A 239 -20.78 11.14 -2.03
CA ARG A 239 -22.13 10.88 -2.55
C ARG A 239 -22.38 9.38 -2.60
N GLN A 240 -23.54 8.93 -2.12
CA GLN A 240 -23.92 7.52 -2.19
C GLN A 240 -24.16 7.11 -3.65
N VAL A 241 -23.66 5.94 -4.06
CA VAL A 241 -24.05 5.28 -5.31
C VAL A 241 -25.35 4.53 -5.08
N THR A 242 -26.43 5.02 -5.68
CA THR A 242 -27.77 4.44 -5.59
C THR A 242 -28.21 3.72 -6.87
N PHE A 243 -27.68 4.14 -8.02
CA PHE A 243 -28.01 3.58 -9.33
C PHE A 243 -27.25 2.28 -9.60
N GLY A 244 -27.84 1.35 -10.37
CA GLY A 244 -27.26 0.05 -10.75
C GLY A 244 -27.13 -1.00 -9.63
N LEU A 245 -26.89 -0.58 -8.38
CA LEU A 245 -26.76 -1.49 -7.23
C LEU A 245 -28.10 -1.83 -6.57
N GLY A 246 -29.05 -0.88 -6.51
CA GLY A 246 -30.36 -1.11 -5.88
C GLY A 246 -30.23 -1.53 -4.41
N ALA A 247 -30.79 -2.68 -4.05
CA ALA A 247 -30.71 -3.25 -2.70
C ALA A 247 -29.48 -4.15 -2.46
N ARG A 248 -28.58 -4.32 -3.44
CA ARG A 248 -27.39 -5.18 -3.32
C ARG A 248 -26.40 -4.60 -2.30
N ARG A 249 -26.03 -5.39 -1.29
CA ARG A 249 -24.99 -5.06 -0.31
C ARG A 249 -23.60 -5.43 -0.87
N VAL A 250 -22.66 -4.50 -0.81
CA VAL A 250 -21.27 -4.70 -1.27
C VAL A 250 -20.38 -5.19 -0.12
N LYS A 251 -19.57 -6.23 -0.38
CA LYS A 251 -18.62 -6.83 0.59
C LYS A 251 -17.14 -6.59 0.28
N ALA A 252 -16.80 -6.15 -0.94
CA ALA A 252 -15.43 -5.83 -1.35
C ALA A 252 -15.42 -4.74 -2.43
N ILE A 253 -14.38 -3.90 -2.45
CA ILE A 253 -14.20 -2.79 -3.40
C ILE A 253 -12.75 -2.68 -3.88
N ALA A 254 -12.56 -2.21 -5.11
CA ALA A 254 -11.26 -1.78 -5.64
C ALA A 254 -11.44 -0.56 -6.55
N ALA A 255 -10.73 0.53 -6.26
CA ALA A 255 -10.66 1.74 -7.06
C ALA A 255 -9.39 1.71 -7.94
N ALA A 256 -9.54 1.83 -9.26
CA ALA A 256 -8.45 1.92 -10.21
C ALA A 256 -8.40 3.30 -10.89
N LYS A 257 -7.38 3.54 -11.73
CA LYS A 257 -7.18 4.83 -12.42
C LYS A 257 -8.42 5.32 -13.22
N HIS A 258 -9.22 4.40 -13.78
CA HIS A 258 -10.35 4.74 -14.65
C HIS A 258 -11.65 3.97 -14.40
N HIS A 259 -11.64 2.99 -13.48
CA HIS A 259 -12.78 2.14 -13.16
C HIS A 259 -12.84 1.81 -11.67
N THR A 260 -14.02 1.43 -11.23
CA THR A 260 -14.30 0.85 -9.91
C THR A 260 -14.81 -0.57 -10.10
N VAL A 261 -14.35 -1.49 -9.26
CA VAL A 261 -14.86 -2.87 -9.15
C VAL A 261 -15.46 -3.05 -7.77
N VAL A 262 -16.63 -3.67 -7.68
CA VAL A 262 -17.24 -4.08 -6.41
C VAL A 262 -17.73 -5.53 -6.49
N ALA A 263 -17.71 -6.24 -5.36
CA ALA A 263 -18.32 -7.56 -5.23
C ALA A 263 -19.42 -7.54 -4.17
N THR A 264 -20.58 -8.14 -4.47
CA THR A 264 -21.75 -8.17 -3.59
C THR A 264 -21.66 -9.32 -2.58
N GLU A 265 -22.46 -9.25 -1.51
CA GLU A 265 -22.59 -10.35 -0.54
C GLU A 265 -22.94 -11.67 -1.23
N VAL A 266 -23.90 -11.63 -2.16
CA VAL A 266 -24.36 -12.76 -3.01
C VAL A 266 -23.37 -13.20 -4.10
N GLY A 267 -22.19 -12.57 -4.19
CA GLY A 267 -21.08 -13.03 -5.05
C GLY A 267 -21.05 -12.46 -6.47
N GLU A 268 -21.95 -11.55 -6.82
CA GLU A 268 -21.91 -10.84 -8.10
C GLU A 268 -20.74 -9.85 -8.13
N VAL A 269 -20.03 -9.74 -9.25
CA VAL A 269 -19.04 -8.69 -9.49
C VAL A 269 -19.63 -7.65 -10.43
N VAL A 270 -19.57 -6.38 -10.03
CA VAL A 270 -20.08 -5.25 -10.80
C VAL A 270 -18.93 -4.26 -11.04
N THR A 271 -18.82 -3.75 -12.26
CA THR A 271 -17.76 -2.81 -12.66
C THR A 271 -18.35 -1.60 -13.36
N TRP A 272 -17.79 -0.42 -13.12
CA TRP A 272 -18.14 0.80 -13.85
C TRP A 272 -16.92 1.72 -14.04
N GLY A 273 -16.93 2.51 -15.10
CA GLY A 273 -15.77 3.30 -15.55
C GLY A 273 -15.40 3.01 -17.01
N SER A 274 -14.42 3.75 -17.54
CA SER A 274 -13.95 3.56 -18.91
C SER A 274 -12.76 2.60 -18.98
N THR A 275 -12.86 1.63 -19.89
CA THR A 275 -11.74 0.81 -20.37
C THR A 275 -11.03 1.43 -21.58
N HIS A 276 -11.64 2.40 -22.25
CA HIS A 276 -11.16 2.94 -23.51
C HIS A 276 -10.22 4.15 -23.33
N TRP A 277 -9.00 3.99 -23.85
CA TRP A 277 -8.06 5.06 -24.22
C TRP A 277 -7.65 4.91 -25.70
N LEU A 278 -8.65 4.64 -26.53
CA LEU A 278 -8.70 4.98 -27.95
C LEU A 278 -9.94 5.88 -28.05
N TYR A 279 -9.88 7.10 -28.58
CA TYR A 279 -8.87 7.71 -29.44
C TYR A 279 -8.29 9.00 -28.81
#